data_AF-F3NWW4-F1
#
_entry.id   AF-F3NWW4-F1
#
_cell.length_a   1.000
_cell.length_b   1.000
_cell.length_c   1.000
_cell.angle_alpha   90.00
_cell.angle_beta   90.00
_cell.angle_gamma   90.00
#
_symmetry.space_group_name_H-M   'P 1'
#
loop_
_entity.id
_entity.type
_entity.pdbx_description
1 polymer ?
#
loop_
_entity_poly.entity_id
_entity_poly.type
_entity_poly.pdbx_seq_one_letter_code
_entity_poly.pdbx_strand_id
1 'polypeptide(L)'
;MSGRSFLLVRKIKDISNLEDGDNFKCDNEVRYNIPWSLGISKNDGFLGFNLHCEKQECEKKWTFDTKFIMKLVAGNGKCFRRTVQHKFQKPEGHGMDKFISWENLLKDYVVNNSIIIEIYANIVNSTGFFDIKHPPPQPYRNVSFLLKHTFKNISKFVENERDFSDPEDHYNMPWRIEIQKSKKCLLISLNCDKEIYEERKWSIECLIDFRLISANGKFHSEQRKAVFENKSSGGCTGEFISWNDLEKDYVTNDCIDVEVRVTIEKITDEPCTKRTFALSETLRNLSRIEEEVLYSLDIQNCFNIPWTLLILKENGFIGLVLRCEKEQCESRNWSIEIAFQLKIVSPNGRSAVFSGNVIDEPICHGTTTFITWDNLENNYIVNDTFIVEAQVDIIKMTGIEDETMIEKLSKIVIH
;
A
#
# COMPACT_ATOMS: atom_id res chain seq x y z
N MET A 1 -4.69 -16.57 1.89
CA MET A 1 -4.33 -15.72 0.73
C MET A 1 -5.14 -14.43 0.82
N SER A 2 -4.51 -13.35 1.29
CA SER A 2 -5.11 -12.00 1.27
C SER A 2 -5.13 -11.50 -0.18
N GLY A 3 -6.31 -11.15 -0.69
CA GLY A 3 -6.44 -10.62 -2.05
C GLY A 3 -6.02 -9.15 -2.13
N ARG A 4 -5.59 -8.68 -3.30
CA ARG A 4 -5.17 -7.29 -3.52
C ARG A 4 -6.40 -6.42 -3.76
N SER A 5 -6.74 -5.54 -2.80
CA SER A 5 -7.99 -4.78 -2.81
C SER A 5 -7.79 -3.29 -3.07
N PHE A 6 -8.65 -2.69 -3.89
CA PHE A 6 -8.63 -1.26 -4.21
C PHE A 6 -10.05 -0.69 -4.30
N LEU A 7 -10.17 0.63 -4.10
CA LEU A 7 -11.43 1.36 -4.19
C LEU A 7 -11.34 2.39 -5.33
N LEU A 8 -12.26 2.30 -6.28
CA LEU A 8 -12.48 3.35 -7.28
C LEU A 8 -13.70 4.18 -6.91
N VAL A 9 -13.54 5.49 -6.76
CA VAL A 9 -14.65 6.43 -6.54
C VAL A 9 -14.73 7.39 -7.70
N ARG A 10 -15.93 7.54 -8.29
CA ARG A 10 -16.19 8.49 -9.37
C ARG A 10 -17.49 9.23 -9.14
N LYS A 11 -17.40 10.57 -9.22
CA LYS A 11 -18.56 11.45 -9.29
C LYS A 11 -18.83 11.78 -10.76
N ILE A 12 -19.99 11.39 -11.23
CA ILE A 12 -20.44 11.60 -12.60
C ILE A 12 -21.41 12.77 -12.58
N LYS A 13 -21.10 13.81 -13.36
CA LYS A 13 -21.93 15.01 -13.49
C LYS A 13 -22.83 14.87 -14.73
N ASP A 14 -23.81 15.75 -14.80
CA ASP A 14 -24.71 15.91 -15.94
C ASP A 14 -25.44 14.62 -16.33
N ILE A 15 -25.86 13.84 -15.32
CA ILE A 15 -26.57 12.57 -15.53
C ILE A 15 -27.85 12.72 -16.32
N SER A 16 -28.54 13.86 -16.19
CA SER A 16 -29.72 14.17 -17.00
C SER A 16 -29.47 14.17 -18.50
N ASN A 17 -28.23 14.41 -18.93
CA ASN A 17 -27.87 14.55 -20.34
C ASN A 17 -27.47 13.22 -20.98
N LEU A 18 -27.43 12.13 -20.21
CA LEU A 18 -27.09 10.81 -20.74
C LEU A 18 -28.29 10.26 -21.53
N GLU A 19 -28.12 10.03 -22.82
CA GLU A 19 -29.12 9.47 -23.74
C GLU A 19 -29.09 7.95 -23.74
N ASP A 20 -30.20 7.31 -24.13
CA ASP A 20 -30.23 5.85 -24.29
C ASP A 20 -29.30 5.45 -25.44
N GLY A 21 -28.40 4.51 -25.17
CA GLY A 21 -27.31 4.11 -26.06
C GLY A 21 -25.97 4.78 -25.75
N ASP A 22 -25.96 5.80 -24.87
CA ASP A 22 -24.71 6.41 -24.44
C ASP A 22 -23.86 5.41 -23.64
N ASN A 23 -22.57 5.41 -23.95
CA ASN A 23 -21.56 4.66 -23.23
C ASN A 23 -20.31 5.53 -23.12
N PHE A 24 -19.83 5.75 -21.91
CA PHE A 24 -18.61 6.49 -21.66
C PHE A 24 -17.74 5.74 -20.67
N LYS A 25 -16.45 5.95 -20.84
CA LYS A 25 -15.41 5.36 -20.02
C LYS A 25 -14.69 6.49 -19.31
N CYS A 26 -14.60 6.38 -17.99
CA CYS A 26 -13.83 7.32 -17.18
C CYS A 26 -12.34 7.14 -17.42
N ASP A 27 -11.55 8.14 -17.03
CA ASP A 27 -10.10 8.06 -17.06
C ASP A 27 -9.58 6.88 -16.23
N ASN A 28 -8.50 6.29 -16.72
CA ASN A 28 -7.83 5.16 -16.09
C ASN A 28 -7.25 5.58 -14.72
N GLU A 29 -7.35 4.67 -13.77
CA GLU A 29 -6.68 4.71 -12.47
C GLU A 29 -5.80 3.47 -12.36
N VAL A 30 -4.50 3.67 -12.14
CA VAL A 30 -3.56 2.56 -12.03
C VAL A 30 -3.58 2.03 -10.60
N ARG A 31 -3.91 0.75 -10.44
CA ARG A 31 -3.87 0.04 -9.15
C ARG A 31 -3.12 -1.26 -9.34
N TYR A 32 -2.05 -1.47 -8.57
CA TYR A 32 -1.16 -2.64 -8.71
C TYR A 32 -0.55 -2.75 -10.11
N ASN A 33 -0.16 -1.61 -10.71
CA ASN A 33 0.32 -1.54 -12.09
C ASN A 33 -0.66 -2.08 -13.16
N ILE A 34 -1.94 -2.14 -12.82
CA ILE A 34 -3.01 -2.52 -13.74
C ILE A 34 -3.86 -1.26 -13.95
N PRO A 35 -4.03 -0.78 -15.18
CA PRO A 35 -4.94 0.34 -15.45
C PRO A 35 -6.38 -0.16 -15.34
N TRP A 36 -7.14 0.44 -14.44
CA TRP A 36 -8.56 0.17 -14.24
C TRP A 36 -9.38 1.39 -14.64
N SER A 37 -10.58 1.21 -15.16
CA SER A 37 -11.50 2.33 -15.39
C SER A 37 -12.94 1.95 -15.10
N LEU A 38 -13.76 2.97 -14.86
CA LEU A 38 -15.21 2.81 -14.73
C LEU A 38 -15.86 3.11 -16.08
N GLY A 39 -16.56 2.12 -16.66
CA GLY A 39 -17.44 2.31 -17.80
C GLY A 39 -18.87 2.51 -17.32
N ILE A 40 -19.62 3.43 -17.90
CA ILE A 40 -21.01 3.72 -17.56
C ILE A 40 -21.81 3.80 -18.85
N SER A 41 -23.01 3.23 -18.82
CA SER A 41 -23.92 3.24 -19.95
C SER A 41 -25.36 3.46 -19.51
N LYS A 42 -26.18 3.96 -20.43
CA LYS A 42 -27.63 4.00 -20.27
C LYS A 42 -28.27 3.20 -21.39
N ASN A 43 -28.96 2.12 -21.05
CA ASN A 43 -29.58 1.22 -22.02
C ASN A 43 -30.94 0.76 -21.54
N ASP A 44 -31.95 0.80 -22.41
CA ASP A 44 -33.33 0.37 -22.14
C ASP A 44 -33.94 0.97 -20.85
N GLY A 45 -33.63 2.24 -20.54
CA GLY A 45 -34.08 2.85 -19.28
C GLY A 45 -33.41 2.29 -18.03
N PHE A 46 -32.22 1.70 -18.14
CA PHE A 46 -31.38 1.30 -17.01
C PHE A 46 -30.02 2.00 -17.08
N LEU A 47 -29.49 2.34 -15.91
CA LEU A 47 -28.07 2.64 -15.78
C LEU A 47 -27.31 1.32 -15.64
N GLY A 48 -26.31 1.13 -16.49
CA GLY A 48 -25.31 0.09 -16.38
C GLY A 48 -23.95 0.68 -16.03
N PHE A 49 -23.13 -0.09 -15.31
CA PHE A 49 -21.72 0.26 -15.19
C PHE A 49 -20.84 -0.97 -15.00
N ASN A 50 -19.60 -0.84 -15.44
CA ASN A 50 -18.63 -1.92 -15.59
C ASN A 50 -17.28 -1.50 -15.01
N LEU A 51 -16.62 -2.43 -14.32
CA LEU A 51 -15.20 -2.31 -14.00
C LEU A 51 -14.41 -2.80 -15.21
N HIS A 52 -13.55 -1.94 -15.74
CA HIS A 52 -12.67 -2.24 -16.84
C HIS A 52 -11.26 -2.54 -16.35
N CYS A 53 -10.69 -3.64 -16.84
CA CYS A 53 -9.26 -3.90 -16.79
C CYS A 53 -8.69 -3.55 -18.16
N GLU A 54 -7.77 -2.60 -18.22
CA GLU A 54 -7.17 -2.08 -19.46
C GLU A 54 -5.77 -2.63 -19.71
N LYS A 55 -5.41 -3.69 -18.97
CA LYS A 55 -4.10 -4.33 -19.09
C LYS A 55 -3.93 -4.93 -20.48
N GLN A 56 -3.05 -4.35 -21.28
CA GLN A 56 -2.71 -4.90 -22.59
C GLN A 56 -2.08 -6.30 -22.47
N GLU A 57 -2.36 -7.18 -23.43
CA GLU A 57 -1.65 -8.44 -23.55
C GLU A 57 -0.16 -8.18 -23.79
N CYS A 58 0.70 -8.92 -23.07
CA CYS A 58 2.13 -8.99 -23.33
C CYS A 58 2.46 -10.41 -23.80
N GLU A 59 3.74 -10.75 -23.96
CA GLU A 59 4.16 -12.10 -24.40
C GLU A 59 3.61 -13.23 -23.51
N LYS A 60 3.32 -12.95 -22.23
CA LYS A 60 2.69 -13.90 -21.31
C LYS A 60 1.20 -13.62 -21.14
N LYS A 61 0.40 -14.69 -21.20
CA LYS A 61 -1.00 -14.68 -20.80
C LYS A 61 -1.11 -14.35 -19.32
N TRP A 62 -2.03 -13.45 -18.99
CA TRP A 62 -2.33 -13.08 -17.62
C TRP A 62 -3.79 -13.38 -17.29
N THR A 63 -4.10 -13.58 -16.01
CA THR A 63 -5.49 -13.63 -15.55
C THR A 63 -5.61 -12.91 -14.21
N PHE A 64 -6.75 -12.24 -14.00
CA PHE A 64 -7.12 -11.62 -12.72
C PHE A 64 -8.51 -12.09 -12.29
N ASP A 65 -8.55 -13.00 -11.33
CA ASP A 65 -9.78 -13.39 -10.64
C ASP A 65 -10.17 -12.27 -9.67
N THR A 66 -11.18 -11.50 -10.04
CA THR A 66 -11.57 -10.29 -9.31
C THR A 66 -12.97 -10.45 -8.75
N LYS A 67 -13.13 -10.17 -7.46
CA LYS A 67 -14.42 -10.00 -6.78
C LYS A 67 -14.60 -8.55 -6.45
N PHE A 68 -15.66 -7.91 -6.92
CA PHE A 68 -15.88 -6.49 -6.71
C PHE A 68 -17.31 -6.15 -6.30
N ILE A 69 -17.44 -5.15 -5.44
CA ILE A 69 -18.71 -4.60 -4.96
C ILE A 69 -18.92 -3.28 -5.69
N MET A 70 -19.97 -3.24 -6.50
CA MET A 70 -20.47 -2.07 -7.20
C MET A 70 -21.49 -1.36 -6.31
N LYS A 71 -21.29 -0.07 -6.03
CA LYS A 71 -22.13 0.68 -5.09
C LYS A 71 -22.48 2.07 -5.64
N LEU A 72 -23.76 2.42 -5.57
CA LEU A 72 -24.27 3.79 -5.72
C LEU A 72 -24.46 4.40 -4.35
N VAL A 73 -24.03 5.64 -4.17
CA VAL A 73 -24.13 6.38 -2.91
C VAL A 73 -24.93 7.66 -3.12
N ALA A 74 -25.99 7.84 -2.32
CA ALA A 74 -26.79 9.04 -2.30
C ALA A 74 -26.37 9.98 -1.17
N GLY A 75 -26.58 11.28 -1.34
CA GLY A 75 -26.24 12.31 -0.33
C GLY A 75 -27.04 12.19 0.98
N ASN A 76 -28.15 11.44 0.98
CA ASN A 76 -28.97 11.17 2.16
C ASN A 76 -28.57 9.88 2.92
N GLY A 77 -27.45 9.26 2.56
CA GLY A 77 -26.96 8.03 3.16
C GLY A 77 -27.58 6.73 2.60
N LYS A 78 -28.56 6.81 1.69
CA LYS A 78 -29.01 5.62 0.94
C LYS A 78 -27.86 5.08 0.10
N CYS A 79 -27.74 3.75 0.05
CA CYS A 79 -26.81 3.08 -0.84
C CYS A 79 -27.46 1.86 -1.49
N PHE A 80 -27.11 1.62 -2.75
CA PHE A 80 -27.49 0.42 -3.47
C PHE A 80 -26.25 -0.28 -3.97
N ARG A 81 -26.15 -1.58 -3.72
CA ARG A 81 -24.95 -2.36 -4.05
C ARG A 81 -25.26 -3.70 -4.69
N ARG A 82 -24.31 -4.15 -5.53
CA ARG A 82 -24.24 -5.51 -6.08
C ARG A 82 -22.81 -6.01 -5.97
N THR A 83 -22.67 -7.33 -5.84
CA THR A 83 -21.36 -7.98 -5.88
C THR A 83 -21.25 -8.75 -7.19
N VAL A 84 -20.10 -8.63 -7.83
CA VAL A 84 -19.77 -9.31 -9.08
C VAL A 84 -18.45 -10.04 -8.88
N GLN A 85 -18.31 -11.18 -9.54
CA GLN A 85 -17.05 -11.90 -9.62
C GLN A 85 -16.77 -12.17 -11.09
N HIS A 86 -15.57 -11.81 -11.55
CA HIS A 86 -15.17 -11.96 -12.93
C HIS A 86 -13.70 -12.30 -13.05
N LYS A 87 -13.35 -13.07 -14.07
CA LYS A 87 -11.97 -13.37 -14.44
C LYS A 87 -11.61 -12.55 -15.67
N PHE A 88 -10.80 -11.51 -15.48
CA PHE A 88 -10.25 -10.73 -16.59
C PHE A 88 -9.09 -11.50 -17.23
N GLN A 89 -9.07 -11.57 -18.56
CA GLN A 89 -8.01 -12.27 -19.31
C GLN A 89 -7.45 -11.46 -20.49
N LYS A 90 -8.06 -10.31 -20.77
CA LYS A 90 -7.75 -9.38 -21.85
C LYS A 90 -8.27 -7.98 -21.47
N PRO A 91 -7.88 -6.90 -22.19
CA PRO A 91 -8.52 -5.60 -22.02
C PRO A 91 -10.04 -5.69 -22.23
N GLU A 92 -10.82 -5.59 -21.14
CA GLU A 92 -12.27 -5.71 -21.17
C GLU A 92 -12.95 -5.09 -19.96
N GLY A 93 -14.24 -4.79 -20.10
CA GLY A 93 -15.12 -4.35 -19.03
C GLY A 93 -16.08 -5.44 -18.60
N HIS A 94 -16.33 -5.54 -17.29
CA HIS A 94 -17.35 -6.43 -16.75
C HIS A 94 -18.12 -5.79 -15.60
N GLY A 95 -19.41 -6.06 -15.51
CA GLY A 95 -20.30 -5.45 -14.52
C GLY A 95 -21.75 -5.81 -14.78
N MET A 96 -22.62 -4.81 -14.80
CA MET A 96 -24.06 -5.00 -14.98
C MET A 96 -24.63 -3.94 -15.92
N ASP A 97 -25.18 -4.37 -17.06
CA ASP A 97 -25.85 -3.47 -18.01
C ASP A 97 -27.18 -2.94 -17.47
N LYS A 98 -27.84 -3.69 -16.59
CA LYS A 98 -29.11 -3.31 -15.93
C LYS A 98 -28.91 -3.26 -14.41
N PHE A 99 -28.08 -2.34 -13.94
CA PHE A 99 -27.77 -2.23 -12.51
C PHE A 99 -28.94 -1.64 -11.70
N ILE A 100 -29.50 -0.52 -12.17
CA ILE A 100 -30.66 0.14 -11.57
C ILE A 100 -31.52 0.78 -12.66
N SER A 101 -32.85 0.77 -12.50
CA SER A 101 -33.72 1.49 -13.42
C SER A 101 -33.46 2.99 -13.34
N TRP A 102 -33.57 3.67 -14.48
CA TRP A 102 -33.32 5.09 -14.59
C TRP A 102 -34.24 5.92 -13.70
N GLU A 103 -35.51 5.53 -13.61
CA GLU A 103 -36.50 6.14 -12.71
C GLU A 103 -36.05 6.09 -11.24
N ASN A 104 -35.60 4.93 -10.76
CA ASN A 104 -35.13 4.76 -9.39
C ASN A 104 -33.81 5.49 -9.14
N LEU A 105 -32.91 5.53 -10.14
CA LEU A 105 -31.68 6.31 -10.06
C LEU A 105 -31.99 7.80 -9.83
N LEU A 106 -32.82 8.40 -10.68
CA LEU A 106 -33.19 9.81 -10.60
C LEU A 106 -33.87 10.15 -9.27
N LYS A 107 -34.76 9.28 -8.79
CA LYS A 107 -35.52 9.49 -7.57
C LYS A 107 -34.67 9.44 -6.31
N ASP A 108 -33.77 8.46 -6.20
CA ASP A 108 -33.12 8.13 -4.93
C ASP A 108 -31.63 8.45 -4.86
N TYR A 109 -30.92 8.60 -5.99
CA TYR A 109 -29.45 8.63 -6.03
C TYR A 109 -28.86 9.89 -6.69
N VAL A 110 -29.60 10.59 -7.54
CA VAL A 110 -29.11 11.83 -8.17
C VAL A 110 -29.16 12.99 -7.19
N VAL A 111 -28.03 13.65 -7.00
CA VAL A 111 -27.91 14.88 -6.20
C VAL A 111 -27.20 15.93 -7.03
N ASN A 112 -27.82 17.09 -7.23
CA ASN A 112 -27.29 18.19 -8.06
C ASN A 112 -26.82 17.69 -9.45
N ASN A 113 -27.73 16.99 -10.14
CA ASN A 113 -27.50 16.37 -11.44
C ASN A 113 -26.27 15.46 -11.51
N SER A 114 -25.85 14.89 -10.37
CA SER A 114 -24.66 14.05 -10.27
C SER A 114 -24.96 12.76 -9.51
N ILE A 115 -24.21 11.70 -9.79
CA ILE A 115 -24.18 10.46 -9.02
C ILE A 115 -22.77 10.15 -8.55
N ILE A 116 -22.66 9.38 -7.47
CA ILE A 116 -21.39 8.86 -6.97
C ILE A 116 -21.43 7.33 -7.07
N ILE A 117 -20.44 6.79 -7.77
CA ILE A 117 -20.22 5.35 -7.92
C ILE A 117 -18.94 4.98 -7.17
N GLU A 118 -19.03 3.94 -6.36
CA GLU A 118 -17.92 3.31 -5.66
C GLU A 118 -17.79 1.86 -6.17
N ILE A 119 -16.59 1.45 -6.59
CA ILE A 119 -16.26 0.05 -6.86
C ILE A 119 -15.16 -0.38 -5.91
N TYR A 120 -15.49 -1.25 -4.96
CA TYR A 120 -14.51 -1.93 -4.12
C TYR A 120 -14.14 -3.24 -4.78
N ALA A 121 -12.95 -3.33 -5.36
CA ALA A 121 -12.48 -4.50 -6.08
C ALA A 121 -11.39 -5.24 -5.32
N ASN A 122 -11.42 -6.56 -5.36
CA ASN A 122 -10.44 -7.44 -4.76
C ASN A 122 -9.96 -8.46 -5.78
N ILE A 123 -8.68 -8.43 -6.12
CA ILE A 123 -8.02 -9.45 -6.93
C ILE A 123 -7.72 -10.64 -6.02
N VAL A 124 -8.60 -11.63 -6.09
CA VAL A 124 -8.58 -12.84 -5.26
C VAL A 124 -7.46 -13.78 -5.68
N ASN A 125 -7.20 -13.85 -7.00
CA ASN A 125 -6.14 -14.66 -7.57
C ASN A 125 -5.66 -14.03 -8.88
N SER A 126 -4.43 -14.36 -9.26
CA SER A 126 -3.79 -13.80 -10.43
C SER A 126 -2.73 -14.74 -10.97
N THR A 127 -2.60 -14.84 -12.29
CA THR A 127 -1.55 -15.65 -12.93
C THR A 127 -0.80 -14.83 -13.97
N GLY A 128 0.50 -15.06 -14.14
CA GLY A 128 1.26 -14.55 -15.29
C GLY A 128 1.53 -13.03 -15.29
N PHE A 129 1.13 -12.32 -14.23
CA PHE A 129 1.41 -10.90 -14.04
C PHE A 129 2.25 -10.65 -12.79
N PHE A 130 1.83 -11.19 -11.64
CA PHE A 130 2.57 -11.04 -10.38
C PHE A 130 3.67 -12.09 -10.19
N ASP A 131 3.71 -13.14 -11.02
CA ASP A 131 4.77 -14.17 -10.98
C ASP A 131 6.10 -13.71 -11.62
N ILE A 132 6.24 -12.41 -11.91
CA ILE A 132 7.43 -11.85 -12.56
C ILE A 132 8.32 -11.22 -11.50
N LYS A 133 9.40 -11.93 -11.16
CA LYS A 133 10.64 -11.32 -10.68
C LYS A 133 11.10 -10.33 -11.76
N HIS A 134 10.82 -9.06 -11.52
CA HIS A 134 11.37 -7.87 -12.21
C HIS A 134 10.89 -7.67 -13.66
N PRO A 135 10.09 -6.62 -13.97
CA PRO A 135 10.03 -6.11 -15.33
C PRO A 135 11.42 -5.54 -15.72
N PRO A 136 11.82 -5.61 -17.00
CA PRO A 136 13.09 -5.02 -17.42
C PRO A 136 13.06 -3.51 -17.13
N PRO A 137 14.17 -2.92 -16.64
CA PRO A 137 14.21 -1.48 -16.39
C PRO A 137 14.12 -0.76 -17.74
N GLN A 138 12.96 -0.18 -18.04
CA GLN A 138 12.95 0.92 -19.00
C GLN A 138 13.69 2.09 -18.34
N PRO A 139 14.58 2.80 -19.05
CA PRO A 139 15.29 3.93 -18.48
C PRO A 139 14.31 5.10 -18.32
N TYR A 140 13.62 5.16 -17.17
CA TYR A 140 12.84 6.34 -16.79
C TYR A 140 13.82 7.46 -16.46
N ARG A 141 14.02 8.39 -17.40
CA ARG A 141 14.79 9.63 -17.19
C ARG A 141 13.88 10.83 -17.39
N ASN A 142 13.93 11.78 -16.46
CA ASN A 142 13.17 13.03 -16.46
C ASN A 142 11.65 12.83 -16.51
N VAL A 143 11.15 11.76 -15.87
CA VAL A 143 9.71 11.55 -15.69
C VAL A 143 9.26 12.22 -14.38
N SER A 144 8.03 12.72 -14.34
CA SER A 144 7.52 13.42 -13.16
C SER A 144 6.10 13.01 -12.80
N PHE A 145 5.80 13.06 -11.51
CA PHE A 145 4.48 12.78 -10.95
C PHE A 145 4.20 13.70 -9.76
N LEU A 146 2.95 13.72 -9.30
CA LEU A 146 2.45 14.59 -8.24
C LEU A 146 1.64 13.76 -7.27
N LEU A 147 2.08 13.71 -6.02
CA LEU A 147 1.33 13.13 -4.91
C LEU A 147 0.57 14.24 -4.18
N LYS A 148 -0.66 13.95 -3.75
CA LYS A 148 -1.47 14.88 -2.95
C LYS A 148 -2.10 14.15 -1.78
N HIS A 149 -2.01 14.73 -0.59
CA HIS A 149 -2.68 14.16 0.58
C HIS A 149 -3.15 15.23 1.55
N THR A 150 -4.32 15.01 2.13
CA THR A 150 -4.85 15.83 3.23
C THR A 150 -4.69 15.05 4.52
N PHE A 151 -3.73 15.47 5.36
CA PHE A 151 -3.57 14.93 6.70
C PHE A 151 -4.59 15.57 7.63
N LYS A 152 -5.17 14.78 8.53
CA LYS A 152 -6.26 15.19 9.43
C LYS A 152 -5.82 15.04 10.88
N ASN A 153 -6.56 15.66 11.80
CA ASN A 153 -6.32 15.60 13.25
C ASN A 153 -4.93 16.13 13.66
N ILE A 154 -4.49 17.23 13.02
CA ILE A 154 -3.16 17.80 13.23
C ILE A 154 -2.94 18.25 14.67
N SER A 155 -3.99 18.73 15.33
CA SER A 155 -4.02 19.09 16.74
C SER A 155 -3.71 17.93 17.69
N LYS A 156 -3.92 16.68 17.24
CA LYS A 156 -3.70 15.47 18.05
C LYS A 156 -2.31 14.87 17.89
N PHE A 157 -1.51 15.34 16.93
CA PHE A 157 -0.17 14.80 16.72
C PHE A 157 0.68 14.96 17.98
N VAL A 158 1.30 13.86 18.43
CA VAL A 158 2.27 13.87 19.52
C VAL A 158 3.70 13.88 18.99
N GLU A 159 4.65 14.23 19.86
CA GLU A 159 6.07 14.29 19.50
C GLU A 159 6.58 12.94 18.97
N ASN A 160 7.28 12.97 17.83
CA ASN A 160 7.76 11.81 17.05
C ASN A 160 6.67 10.94 16.41
N GLU A 161 5.40 11.33 16.50
CA GLU A 161 4.34 10.64 15.77
C GLU A 161 4.51 10.86 14.27
N ARG A 162 4.29 9.76 13.52
CA ARG A 162 4.30 9.73 12.07
C ARG A 162 2.90 9.42 11.57
N ASP A 163 2.50 10.09 10.50
CA ASP A 163 1.35 9.69 9.69
C ASP A 163 1.75 9.62 8.22
N PHE A 164 1.06 8.77 7.47
CA PHE A 164 1.37 8.43 6.10
C PHE A 164 0.15 8.64 5.22
N SER A 165 0.40 9.15 4.01
CA SER A 165 -0.58 9.04 2.93
C SER A 165 -0.77 7.58 2.54
N ASP A 166 -1.87 7.32 1.83
CA ASP A 166 -1.99 6.07 1.08
C ASP A 166 -0.83 5.98 0.07
N PRO A 167 -0.32 4.77 -0.20
CA PRO A 167 0.70 4.58 -1.22
C PRO A 167 0.11 4.73 -2.63
N GLU A 168 0.85 5.42 -3.51
CA GLU A 168 0.56 5.57 -4.92
C GLU A 168 1.69 4.96 -5.77
N ASP A 169 1.34 4.06 -6.69
CA ASP A 169 2.29 3.42 -7.59
C ASP A 169 2.66 4.36 -8.74
N HIS A 170 3.93 4.75 -8.83
CA HIS A 170 4.49 5.46 -9.97
C HIS A 170 5.74 4.74 -10.48
N TYR A 171 5.69 4.34 -11.76
CA TYR A 171 6.81 3.65 -12.43
C TYR A 171 7.22 2.34 -11.74
N ASN A 172 6.24 1.55 -11.29
CA ASN A 172 6.42 0.29 -10.55
C ASN A 172 7.12 0.46 -9.20
N MET A 173 7.00 1.63 -8.59
CA MET A 173 7.55 1.92 -7.27
C MET A 173 6.44 2.56 -6.44
N PRO A 174 6.16 2.06 -5.23
CA PRO A 174 5.18 2.66 -4.34
C PRO A 174 5.80 3.90 -3.68
N TRP A 175 5.07 5.00 -3.74
CA TRP A 175 5.46 6.27 -3.13
C TRP A 175 4.40 6.72 -2.15
N ARG A 176 4.80 7.36 -1.07
CA ARG A 176 3.87 7.99 -0.13
C ARG A 176 4.51 9.18 0.57
N ILE A 177 3.65 10.07 1.02
CA ILE A 177 4.01 11.22 1.83
C ILE A 177 3.98 10.78 3.29
N GLU A 178 5.00 11.14 4.05
CA GLU A 178 5.04 11.01 5.49
C GLU A 178 5.10 12.40 6.11
N ILE A 179 4.37 12.60 7.18
CA ILE A 179 4.56 13.75 8.06
C ILE A 179 4.97 13.26 9.45
N GLN A 180 5.86 13.99 10.09
CA GLN A 180 6.29 13.70 11.45
C GLN A 180 6.31 14.98 12.29
N LYS A 181 5.79 14.89 13.50
CA LYS A 181 5.94 15.96 14.48
C LYS A 181 7.27 15.86 15.18
N SER A 182 8.05 16.94 15.12
CA SER A 182 9.23 17.14 15.96
C SER A 182 9.00 18.33 16.91
N LYS A 183 9.87 18.47 17.93
CA LYS A 183 9.70 19.43 19.04
C LYS A 183 9.43 20.86 18.61
N LYS A 184 9.90 21.25 17.42
CA LYS A 184 9.82 22.63 16.92
C LYS A 184 9.09 22.77 15.59
N CYS A 185 9.06 21.71 14.79
CA CYS A 185 8.59 21.79 13.40
C CYS A 185 7.86 20.53 12.95
N LEU A 186 7.05 20.69 11.91
CA LEU A 186 6.56 19.58 11.11
C LEU A 186 7.64 19.18 10.12
N LEU A 187 7.96 17.90 10.06
CA LEU A 187 8.79 17.30 9.01
C LEU A 187 7.86 16.69 7.96
N ILE A 188 8.19 16.87 6.69
CA ILE A 188 7.55 16.18 5.57
C ILE A 188 8.62 15.37 4.82
N SER A 189 8.38 14.09 4.62
CA SER A 189 9.24 13.20 3.85
C SER A 189 8.48 12.57 2.69
N LEU A 190 9.20 12.36 1.59
CA LEU A 190 8.77 11.45 0.54
C LEU A 190 9.43 10.10 0.80
N ASN A 191 8.62 9.05 0.89
CA ASN A 191 9.10 7.68 1.00
C ASN A 191 8.88 6.95 -0.32
N CYS A 192 9.91 6.19 -0.73
CA CYS A 192 9.78 5.16 -1.74
C CYS A 192 9.76 3.82 -0.99
N ASP A 193 8.60 3.19 -0.88
CA ASP A 193 8.47 1.90 -0.20
C ASP A 193 8.89 0.74 -1.11
N LYS A 194 9.72 1.01 -2.13
CA LYS A 194 10.31 -0.01 -2.99
C LYS A 194 11.05 -0.99 -2.09
N GLU A 195 10.78 -2.26 -2.33
CA GLU A 195 11.36 -3.38 -1.62
C GLU A 195 12.89 -3.20 -1.50
N ILE A 196 13.39 -3.20 -0.26
CA ILE A 196 14.80 -3.00 0.05
C ILE A 196 15.50 -4.35 -0.05
N TYR A 197 16.61 -4.38 -0.79
CA TYR A 197 17.32 -5.61 -1.11
C TYR A 197 18.83 -5.33 -1.05
N GLU A 198 19.54 -5.62 0.05
CA GLU A 198 20.92 -5.13 0.22
C GLU A 198 21.90 -5.53 -0.92
N GLU A 199 21.71 -6.67 -1.59
CA GLU A 199 22.56 -7.09 -2.73
C GLU A 199 22.10 -6.50 -4.07
N ARG A 200 20.84 -6.09 -4.17
CA ARG A 200 20.31 -5.38 -5.33
C ARG A 200 20.65 -3.93 -5.14
N LYS A 201 21.73 -3.47 -5.76
CA LYS A 201 22.00 -2.05 -5.80
C LYS A 201 20.95 -1.40 -6.67
N TRP A 202 20.10 -0.61 -6.05
CA TRP A 202 19.24 0.31 -6.75
C TRP A 202 19.43 1.70 -6.17
N SER A 203 19.30 2.69 -7.04
CA SER A 203 19.29 4.08 -6.65
C SER A 203 18.24 4.81 -7.48
N ILE A 204 17.46 5.68 -6.85
CA ILE A 204 16.55 6.60 -7.53
C ILE A 204 16.98 8.01 -7.16
N GLU A 205 17.50 8.74 -8.14
CA GLU A 205 17.86 10.14 -7.99
C GLU A 205 16.64 10.99 -8.36
N CYS A 206 16.17 11.79 -7.42
CA CYS A 206 14.96 12.59 -7.55
C CYS A 206 15.21 14.07 -7.23
N LEU A 207 14.53 14.95 -7.96
CA LEU A 207 14.24 16.32 -7.54
C LEU A 207 12.82 16.36 -6.99
N ILE A 208 12.69 16.75 -5.72
CA ILE A 208 11.43 16.75 -4.98
C ILE A 208 11.06 18.19 -4.60
N ASP A 209 9.82 18.59 -4.84
CA ASP A 209 9.27 19.88 -4.44
C ASP A 209 8.08 19.63 -3.50
N PHE A 210 8.31 19.87 -2.21
CA PHE A 210 7.32 19.75 -1.13
C PHE A 210 6.53 21.04 -1.01
N ARG A 211 5.21 20.95 -0.91
CA ARG A 211 4.33 22.12 -0.75
C ARG A 211 3.26 21.88 0.31
N LEU A 212 3.10 22.85 1.20
CA LEU A 212 1.89 23.00 2.02
C LEU A 212 0.99 24.03 1.38
N ILE A 213 -0.30 23.72 1.24
CA ILE A 213 -1.30 24.59 0.63
C ILE A 213 -2.25 25.09 1.71
N SER A 214 -2.39 26.41 1.81
CA SER A 214 -3.39 27.03 2.67
C SER A 214 -4.72 27.18 1.94
N ALA A 215 -5.82 27.32 2.69
CA ALA A 215 -7.16 27.52 2.14
C ALA A 215 -7.31 28.79 1.29
N ASN A 216 -6.43 29.79 1.44
CA ASN A 216 -6.44 31.03 0.66
C ASN A 216 -5.57 30.96 -0.62
N GLY A 217 -4.97 29.81 -0.91
CA GLY A 217 -4.12 29.59 -2.08
C GLY A 217 -2.65 29.99 -1.91
N LYS A 218 -2.25 30.56 -0.76
CA LYS A 218 -0.82 30.67 -0.40
C LYS A 218 -0.25 29.27 -0.18
N PHE A 219 1.02 29.09 -0.54
CA PHE A 219 1.74 27.87 -0.25
C PHE A 219 3.11 28.13 0.36
N HIS A 220 3.57 27.22 1.21
CA HIS A 220 4.98 27.12 1.61
C HIS A 220 5.62 26.02 0.78
N SER A 221 6.82 26.22 0.26
CA SER A 221 7.47 25.22 -0.58
C SER A 221 8.96 25.08 -0.31
N GLU A 222 9.46 23.86 -0.35
CA GLU A 222 10.88 23.54 -0.27
C GLU A 222 11.25 22.52 -1.34
N GLN A 223 12.31 22.81 -2.09
CA GLN A 223 12.84 21.88 -3.07
C GLN A 223 14.10 21.18 -2.53
N ARG A 224 14.17 19.86 -2.73
CA ARG A 224 15.31 19.03 -2.32
C ARG A 224 15.69 18.06 -3.43
N LYS A 225 16.99 17.81 -3.57
CA LYS A 225 17.48 16.62 -4.26
C LYS A 225 17.58 15.48 -3.25
N ALA A 226 17.10 14.31 -3.63
CA ALA A 226 17.18 13.12 -2.80
C ALA A 226 17.66 11.93 -3.63
N VAL A 227 18.42 11.06 -2.99
CA VAL A 227 18.80 9.76 -3.55
C VAL A 227 18.21 8.70 -2.63
N PHE A 228 17.28 7.94 -3.19
CA PHE A 228 16.70 6.77 -2.54
C PHE A 228 17.57 5.57 -2.87
N GLU A 229 18.09 4.89 -1.86
CA GLU A 229 18.88 3.67 -1.97
C GLU A 229 18.54 2.73 -0.81
N ASN A 230 19.02 1.48 -0.85
CA ASN A 230 18.72 0.45 0.14
C ASN A 230 18.91 0.83 1.63
N LYS A 231 19.69 1.89 1.92
CA LYS A 231 20.11 2.28 3.26
C LYS A 231 19.79 3.74 3.61
N SER A 232 19.16 4.49 2.70
CA SER A 232 18.77 5.87 2.95
C SER A 232 17.26 5.97 3.11
N SER A 233 16.83 6.51 4.25
CA SER A 233 15.48 7.09 4.36
C SER A 233 15.37 8.23 3.34
N GLY A 234 14.22 8.31 2.68
CA GLY A 234 13.98 9.17 1.53
C GLY A 234 14.20 10.67 1.73
N GLY A 235 13.81 11.45 0.73
CA GLY A 235 13.91 12.91 0.78
C GLY A 235 13.08 13.47 1.92
N CYS A 236 13.69 13.68 3.08
CA CYS A 236 13.09 14.37 4.21
C CYS A 236 13.41 15.86 4.09
N THR A 237 12.41 16.69 4.32
CA THR A 237 12.64 18.10 4.59
C THR A 237 13.41 18.22 5.92
N GLY A 238 14.20 19.29 6.06
CA GLY A 238 14.74 19.64 7.37
C GLY A 238 13.63 20.17 8.27
N GLU A 239 13.92 21.18 9.07
CA GLU A 239 12.86 21.95 9.74
C GLU A 239 12.02 22.70 8.69
N PHE A 240 10.95 22.06 8.17
CA PHE A 240 10.16 22.59 7.04
C PHE A 240 9.35 23.82 7.46
N ILE A 241 8.55 23.70 8.53
CA ILE A 241 7.76 24.80 9.06
C ILE A 241 7.58 24.67 10.56
N SER A 242 7.64 25.80 11.28
CA SER A 242 7.38 25.81 12.72
C SER A 242 5.91 25.49 13.01
N TRP A 243 5.61 24.85 14.14
CA TRP A 243 4.23 24.56 14.52
C TRP A 243 3.35 25.81 14.62
N ASN A 244 3.89 26.90 15.13
CA ASN A 244 3.18 28.17 15.24
C ASN A 244 2.77 28.73 13.87
N ASP A 245 3.67 28.65 12.88
CA ASP A 245 3.38 29.14 11.53
C ASP A 245 2.44 28.17 10.78
N LEU A 246 2.62 26.85 10.98
CA LEU A 246 1.74 25.82 10.44
C LEU A 246 0.29 26.03 10.90
N GLU A 247 0.07 26.10 12.22
CA GLU A 247 -1.26 26.23 12.83
C GLU A 247 -1.95 27.54 12.43
N LYS A 248 -1.18 28.62 12.30
CA LYS A 248 -1.71 29.94 11.97
C LYS A 248 -2.12 30.06 10.49
N ASP A 249 -1.25 29.59 9.58
CA ASP A 249 -1.37 29.93 8.15
C ASP A 249 -1.80 28.75 7.27
N TYR A 250 -1.65 27.50 7.72
CA TYR A 250 -1.83 26.30 6.87
C TYR A 250 -2.85 25.29 7.40
N VAL A 251 -3.09 25.21 8.72
CA VAL A 251 -4.12 24.32 9.28
C VAL A 251 -5.51 24.88 9.00
N THR A 252 -6.36 24.11 8.34
CA THR A 252 -7.78 24.44 8.13
C THR A 252 -8.64 23.26 8.53
N ASN A 253 -9.63 23.48 9.41
CA ASN A 253 -10.48 22.40 9.96
C ASN A 253 -9.67 21.22 10.52
N ASP A 254 -8.61 21.52 11.26
CA ASP A 254 -7.67 20.53 11.83
C ASP A 254 -7.02 19.60 10.80
N CYS A 255 -6.88 20.09 9.56
CA CYS A 255 -6.26 19.38 8.45
C CYS A 255 -5.17 20.24 7.79
N ILE A 256 -4.21 19.59 7.13
CA ILE A 256 -3.24 20.23 6.24
C ILE A 256 -3.23 19.51 4.89
N ASP A 257 -3.12 20.29 3.81
CA ASP A 257 -3.00 19.79 2.45
C ASP A 257 -1.53 19.84 2.02
N VAL A 258 -0.99 18.66 1.68
CA VAL A 258 0.39 18.49 1.22
C VAL A 258 0.38 18.05 -0.24
N GLU A 259 1.18 18.74 -1.06
CA GLU A 259 1.50 18.31 -2.42
C GLU A 259 3.01 18.03 -2.53
N VAL A 260 3.37 16.91 -3.13
CA VAL A 260 4.78 16.55 -3.39
C VAL A 260 4.94 16.25 -4.87
N ARG A 261 5.64 17.14 -5.57
CA ARG A 261 6.02 16.91 -6.97
C ARG A 261 7.37 16.22 -7.01
N VAL A 262 7.45 15.12 -7.75
CA VAL A 262 8.65 14.29 -7.85
C VAL A 262 9.07 14.23 -9.31
N THR A 263 10.32 14.58 -9.58
CA THR A 263 10.96 14.38 -10.87
C THR A 263 12.07 13.36 -10.71
N ILE A 264 11.93 12.20 -11.35
CA ILE A 264 12.97 11.16 -11.38
C ILE A 264 14.02 11.55 -12.41
N GLU A 265 15.21 11.92 -11.94
CA GLU A 265 16.34 12.26 -12.81
C GLU A 265 17.00 10.97 -13.35
N LYS A 266 17.14 9.93 -12.51
CA LYS A 266 17.82 8.68 -12.87
C LYS A 266 17.40 7.50 -11.98
N ILE A 267 17.28 6.32 -12.60
CA ILE A 267 17.08 5.04 -11.92
C ILE A 267 18.25 4.11 -12.26
N THR A 268 18.82 3.47 -11.24
CA THR A 268 19.77 2.37 -11.34
C THR A 268 19.15 1.16 -10.63
N ASP A 269 19.19 -0.04 -11.22
CA ASP A 269 18.55 -1.24 -10.66
C ASP A 269 19.23 -2.53 -11.14
N GLU A 270 19.96 -3.23 -10.26
CA GLU A 270 20.66 -4.49 -10.56
C GLU A 270 19.73 -5.72 -10.35
N PRO A 271 19.80 -6.80 -11.15
CA PRO A 271 18.94 -7.98 -10.97
C PRO A 271 19.27 -8.83 -9.71
N CYS A 272 18.25 -9.34 -9.01
CA CYS A 272 18.37 -10.10 -7.74
C CYS A 272 18.04 -11.61 -7.89
N THR A 273 18.74 -12.51 -7.16
CA THR A 273 18.58 -13.99 -7.22
C THR A 273 17.99 -14.64 -5.95
N LYS A 274 17.41 -13.86 -5.03
CA LYS A 274 17.11 -14.27 -3.64
C LYS A 274 15.89 -15.17 -3.39
N ARG A 275 15.87 -15.73 -2.17
CA ARG A 275 14.79 -16.48 -1.51
C ARG A 275 13.92 -15.50 -0.70
N THR A 276 12.65 -15.40 -1.05
CA THR A 276 11.69 -14.45 -0.46
C THR A 276 10.51 -15.21 0.12
N PHE A 277 9.98 -14.75 1.24
CA PHE A 277 8.70 -15.21 1.78
C PHE A 277 7.89 -14.03 2.35
N ALA A 278 6.61 -14.24 2.59
CA ALA A 278 5.75 -13.27 3.24
C ALA A 278 4.92 -13.95 4.33
N LEU A 279 4.81 -13.29 5.47
CA LEU A 279 3.90 -13.60 6.56
C LEU A 279 2.78 -12.56 6.53
N SER A 280 1.54 -12.98 6.77
CA SER A 280 0.39 -12.08 6.84
C SER A 280 -0.63 -12.71 7.78
N GLU A 281 -1.12 -11.92 8.73
CA GLU A 281 -2.09 -12.36 9.73
C GLU A 281 -3.18 -11.30 9.91
N THR A 282 -4.43 -11.73 9.98
CA THR A 282 -5.56 -10.83 10.22
C THR A 282 -5.96 -10.89 11.69
N LEU A 283 -5.76 -9.78 12.39
CA LEU A 283 -6.09 -9.67 13.80
C LEU A 283 -7.53 -9.20 13.97
N ARG A 284 -8.19 -9.74 14.98
CA ARG A 284 -9.56 -9.43 15.36
C ARG A 284 -9.64 -9.25 16.86
N ASN A 285 -10.59 -8.43 17.32
CA ASN A 285 -10.81 -8.18 18.75
C ASN A 285 -9.61 -7.49 19.42
N LEU A 286 -9.08 -6.44 18.79
CA LEU A 286 -7.98 -5.61 19.28
C LEU A 286 -8.27 -4.95 20.62
N SER A 287 -9.56 -4.75 20.93
CA SER A 287 -10.03 -4.38 22.26
C SER A 287 -9.49 -5.27 23.39
N ARG A 288 -8.90 -6.43 23.07
CA ARG A 288 -8.24 -7.36 24.02
C ARG A 288 -6.71 -7.24 24.09
N ILE A 289 -6.06 -6.35 23.32
CA ILE A 289 -4.62 -6.13 23.42
C ILE A 289 -4.32 -5.30 24.67
N GLU A 290 -3.72 -5.97 25.65
CA GLU A 290 -3.28 -5.40 26.92
C GLU A 290 -1.91 -4.72 26.77
N GLU A 291 -1.69 -3.69 27.58
CA GLU A 291 -0.39 -3.00 27.67
C GLU A 291 0.68 -3.96 28.22
N GLU A 292 1.91 -3.86 27.70
CA GLU A 292 3.06 -4.69 28.07
C GLU A 292 2.90 -6.20 27.82
N VAL A 293 1.86 -6.61 27.09
CA VAL A 293 1.67 -7.99 26.65
C VAL A 293 2.16 -8.17 25.22
N LEU A 294 3.04 -9.17 25.04
CA LEU A 294 3.55 -9.56 23.74
C LEU A 294 2.63 -10.63 23.13
N TYR A 295 2.00 -10.29 22.00
CA TYR A 295 1.15 -11.21 21.25
C TYR A 295 1.97 -11.87 20.15
N SER A 296 2.26 -13.16 20.30
CA SER A 296 2.86 -13.97 19.26
C SER A 296 1.80 -14.46 18.29
N LEU A 297 2.03 -14.25 17.00
CA LEU A 297 1.20 -14.82 15.94
C LEU A 297 1.66 -16.25 15.62
N ASP A 298 0.91 -16.91 14.75
CA ASP A 298 1.20 -18.28 14.34
C ASP A 298 2.61 -18.39 13.73
N ILE A 299 3.35 -19.39 14.18
CA ILE A 299 4.67 -19.69 13.65
C ILE A 299 4.51 -20.28 12.25
N GLN A 300 5.19 -19.69 11.27
CA GLN A 300 5.25 -20.19 9.90
C GLN A 300 6.67 -20.63 9.58
N ASN A 301 6.82 -21.87 9.11
CA ASN A 301 8.11 -22.39 8.67
C ASN A 301 8.37 -21.96 7.23
N CYS A 302 9.42 -21.15 7.03
CA CYS A 302 9.89 -20.72 5.72
C CYS A 302 11.38 -21.04 5.61
N PHE A 303 11.76 -21.81 4.58
CA PHE A 303 13.15 -22.27 4.37
C PHE A 303 13.75 -23.02 5.57
N ASN A 304 12.97 -23.90 6.20
CA ASN A 304 13.36 -24.67 7.40
C ASN A 304 13.75 -23.79 8.60
N ILE A 305 13.21 -22.58 8.64
CA ILE A 305 13.35 -21.63 9.73
C ILE A 305 11.92 -21.25 10.19
N PRO A 306 11.59 -21.44 11.47
CA PRO A 306 10.32 -21.00 12.03
C PRO A 306 10.36 -19.48 12.25
N TRP A 307 9.38 -18.77 11.68
CA TRP A 307 9.23 -17.33 11.82
C TRP A 307 7.89 -17.00 12.46
N THR A 308 7.84 -15.95 13.27
CA THR A 308 6.59 -15.40 13.79
C THR A 308 6.61 -13.88 13.77
N LEU A 309 5.42 -13.28 13.71
CA LEU A 309 5.22 -11.86 13.97
C LEU A 309 4.79 -11.69 15.41
N LEU A 310 5.36 -10.69 16.07
CA LEU A 310 5.02 -10.29 17.42
C LEU A 310 4.45 -8.88 17.39
N ILE A 311 3.43 -8.66 18.22
CA ILE A 311 2.80 -7.37 18.42
C ILE A 311 2.89 -7.01 19.88
N LEU A 312 3.31 -5.79 20.13
CA LEU A 312 3.47 -5.24 21.47
C LEU A 312 2.66 -3.96 21.56
N LYS A 313 1.97 -3.75 22.67
CA LYS A 313 1.40 -2.44 23.01
C LYS A 313 2.19 -1.89 24.20
N GLU A 314 2.90 -0.78 24.00
CA GLU A 314 3.76 -0.21 25.02
C GLU A 314 3.81 1.32 24.92
N ASN A 315 3.63 2.01 26.05
CA ASN A 315 3.65 3.45 26.18
C ASN A 315 2.70 4.17 25.20
N GLY A 316 1.54 3.56 24.93
CA GLY A 316 0.56 4.09 23.98
C GLY A 316 0.93 3.90 22.50
N PHE A 317 1.99 3.15 22.21
CA PHE A 317 2.36 2.74 20.86
C PHE A 317 2.05 1.26 20.63
N ILE A 318 1.84 0.90 19.37
CA ILE A 318 1.90 -0.47 18.89
C ILE A 318 3.23 -0.68 18.20
N GLY A 319 3.91 -1.75 18.58
CA GLY A 319 5.13 -2.26 17.98
C GLY A 319 4.84 -3.50 17.14
N LEU A 320 5.64 -3.69 16.10
CA LEU A 320 5.61 -4.86 15.22
C LEU A 320 7.03 -5.39 15.08
N VAL A 321 7.17 -6.70 15.29
CA VAL A 321 8.47 -7.36 15.34
C VAL A 321 8.38 -8.70 14.61
N LEU A 322 9.29 -8.96 13.69
CA LEU A 322 9.54 -10.27 13.11
C LEU A 322 10.55 -11.01 13.99
N ARG A 323 10.24 -12.25 14.37
CA ARG A 323 11.10 -13.10 15.17
C ARG A 323 11.42 -14.41 14.46
N CYS A 324 12.69 -14.78 14.49
CA CYS A 324 13.15 -16.13 14.17
C CYS A 324 13.09 -16.99 15.45
N GLU A 325 12.33 -18.08 15.40
CA GLU A 325 12.17 -19.05 16.51
C GLU A 325 13.14 -20.23 16.40
N LYS A 326 14.13 -20.16 15.49
CA LYS A 326 15.11 -21.24 15.35
C LYS A 326 15.97 -21.27 16.62
N GLU A 327 16.02 -22.41 17.29
CA GLU A 327 16.85 -22.57 18.48
C GLU A 327 18.34 -22.53 18.11
N GLN A 328 19.16 -21.95 19.00
CA GLN A 328 20.60 -22.08 18.89
C GLN A 328 20.99 -23.54 19.15
N CYS A 329 21.85 -24.10 18.29
CA CYS A 329 22.42 -25.41 18.52
C CYS A 329 23.80 -25.23 19.14
N GLU A 330 24.06 -25.83 20.30
CA GLU A 330 25.36 -25.74 21.00
C GLU A 330 26.55 -26.18 20.14
N SER A 331 26.31 -27.04 19.14
CA SER A 331 27.35 -27.58 18.25
C SER A 331 27.53 -26.82 16.93
N ARG A 332 26.59 -25.94 16.55
CA ARG A 332 26.56 -25.28 15.25
C ARG A 332 26.07 -23.85 15.36
N ASN A 333 27.01 -22.92 15.18
CA ASN A 333 26.68 -21.53 14.95
C ASN A 333 25.98 -21.42 13.59
N TRP A 334 24.82 -20.78 13.59
CA TRP A 334 24.11 -20.43 12.38
C TRP A 334 23.81 -18.93 12.40
N SER A 335 23.74 -18.33 11.22
CA SER A 335 23.33 -16.92 11.07
C SER A 335 22.40 -16.78 9.89
N ILE A 336 21.46 -15.84 9.99
CA ILE A 336 20.57 -15.47 8.91
C ILE A 336 20.71 -13.96 8.70
N GLU A 337 20.98 -13.59 7.48
CA GLU A 337 20.96 -12.21 7.03
C GLU A 337 19.65 -11.97 6.29
N ILE A 338 18.87 -11.01 6.77
CA ILE A 338 17.56 -10.69 6.20
C ILE A 338 17.40 -9.19 5.91
N ALA A 339 16.67 -8.90 4.83
CA ALA A 339 15.97 -7.65 4.67
C ALA A 339 14.48 -7.91 4.88
N PHE A 340 13.79 -7.01 5.57
CA PHE A 340 12.36 -7.18 5.80
C PHE A 340 11.59 -5.86 5.76
N GLN A 341 10.30 -5.99 5.48
CA GLN A 341 9.32 -4.92 5.53
C GLN A 341 8.12 -5.37 6.35
N LEU A 342 7.85 -4.67 7.45
CA LEU A 342 6.68 -4.87 8.30
C LEU A 342 5.60 -3.86 7.92
N LYS A 343 4.35 -4.34 7.83
CA LYS A 343 3.20 -3.51 7.46
C LYS A 343 2.07 -3.71 8.46
N ILE A 344 1.37 -2.61 8.73
CA ILE A 344 -0.01 -2.61 9.21
C ILE A 344 -0.86 -2.21 8.02
N VAL A 345 -1.81 -3.06 7.63
CA VAL A 345 -2.71 -2.84 6.51
C VAL A 345 -4.14 -2.81 7.04
N SER A 346 -4.81 -1.69 6.85
CA SER A 346 -6.22 -1.54 7.10
C SER A 346 -7.03 -2.33 6.07
N PRO A 347 -8.18 -2.91 6.45
CA PRO A 347 -9.11 -3.48 5.49
C PRO A 347 -9.59 -2.49 4.42
N ASN A 348 -9.44 -1.17 4.64
CA ASN A 348 -9.75 -0.14 3.64
C ASN A 348 -8.62 0.16 2.64
N GLY A 349 -7.44 -0.48 2.78
CA GLY A 349 -6.27 -0.32 1.91
C GLY A 349 -5.19 0.62 2.45
N ARG A 350 -5.49 1.46 3.46
CA ARG A 350 -4.48 2.31 4.11
C ARG A 350 -3.41 1.43 4.76
N SER A 351 -2.15 1.80 4.65
CA SER A 351 -1.07 1.04 5.28
C SER A 351 0.02 1.91 5.90
N ALA A 352 0.56 1.44 7.02
CA ALA A 352 1.76 1.95 7.64
C ALA A 352 2.84 0.89 7.46
N VAL A 353 4.07 1.31 7.17
CA VAL A 353 5.14 0.41 6.72
C VAL A 353 6.43 0.83 7.40
N PHE A 354 7.17 -0.15 7.89
CA PHE A 354 8.50 -0.04 8.46
C PHE A 354 9.41 -1.04 7.74
N SER A 355 10.59 -0.59 7.30
CA SER A 355 11.59 -1.45 6.67
C SER A 355 12.83 -1.50 7.55
N GLY A 356 13.50 -2.66 7.57
CA GLY A 356 14.75 -2.85 8.29
C GLY A 356 15.60 -3.95 7.67
N ASN A 357 16.90 -3.94 7.97
CA ASN A 357 17.85 -4.98 7.58
C ASN A 357 18.57 -5.47 8.83
N VAL A 358 18.77 -6.78 8.96
CA VAL A 358 19.48 -7.34 10.12
C VAL A 358 20.42 -8.46 9.71
N ILE A 359 21.57 -8.48 10.39
CA ILE A 359 22.65 -9.45 10.28
C ILE A 359 22.91 -9.97 11.71
N ASP A 360 22.16 -10.95 12.24
CA ASP A 360 22.61 -11.69 13.45
C ASP A 360 21.74 -12.89 13.90
N GLU A 361 22.20 -13.56 14.97
CA GLU A 361 21.59 -14.62 15.81
C GLU A 361 20.10 -14.40 16.18
N PRO A 362 19.33 -15.40 16.72
CA PRO A 362 17.86 -15.33 16.84
C PRO A 362 17.38 -14.17 17.72
N ILE A 363 17.14 -13.04 17.08
CA ILE A 363 16.75 -11.79 17.72
C ILE A 363 15.44 -11.32 17.09
N CYS A 364 14.66 -10.60 17.89
CA CYS A 364 13.48 -9.85 17.49
C CYS A 364 13.87 -8.65 16.61
N HIS A 365 13.29 -8.52 15.43
CA HIS A 365 13.58 -7.44 14.50
C HIS A 365 12.34 -6.61 14.16
N GLY A 366 12.38 -5.30 14.39
CA GLY A 366 11.22 -4.44 14.14
C GLY A 366 11.32 -3.11 14.86
N THR A 367 10.17 -2.57 15.27
CA THR A 367 10.10 -1.31 16.04
C THR A 367 9.02 -1.42 17.10
N THR A 368 9.29 -0.89 18.30
CA THR A 368 8.33 -0.80 19.41
C THR A 368 7.41 0.43 19.29
N THR A 369 7.79 1.40 18.46
CA THR A 369 7.05 2.65 18.23
C THR A 369 6.61 2.75 16.76
N PHE A 370 5.91 1.71 16.28
CA PHE A 370 5.47 1.66 14.88
C PHE A 370 4.40 2.73 14.61
N ILE A 371 3.37 2.78 15.44
CA ILE A 371 2.23 3.70 15.35
C ILE A 371 1.63 3.91 16.74
N THR A 372 1.05 5.08 17.02
CA THR A 372 0.29 5.29 18.26
C THR A 372 -0.98 4.45 18.25
N TRP A 373 -1.45 4.03 19.43
CA TRP A 373 -2.71 3.28 19.56
C TRP A 373 -3.89 4.07 18.99
N ASP A 374 -3.97 5.36 19.32
CA ASP A 374 -5.04 6.24 18.84
C ASP A 374 -5.02 6.36 17.30
N ASN A 375 -3.85 6.49 16.69
CA ASN A 375 -3.75 6.55 15.23
C ASN A 375 -4.14 5.21 14.60
N LEU A 376 -3.66 4.08 15.14
CA LEU A 376 -4.06 2.75 14.70
C LEU A 376 -5.60 2.59 14.73
N GLU A 377 -6.23 2.94 15.85
CA GLU A 377 -7.68 2.84 16.07
C GLU A 377 -8.49 3.72 15.12
N ASN A 378 -8.07 4.98 14.95
CA ASN A 378 -8.83 5.94 14.16
C ASN A 378 -8.65 5.75 12.64
N ASN A 379 -7.50 5.25 12.20
CA ASN A 379 -7.11 5.30 10.79
C ASN A 379 -6.94 3.92 10.13
N TYR A 380 -6.63 2.88 10.90
CA TYR A 380 -6.24 1.57 10.36
C TYR A 380 -7.17 0.43 10.79
N ILE A 381 -7.85 0.55 11.92
CA ILE A 381 -8.77 -0.47 12.41
C ILE A 381 -10.15 -0.29 11.75
N VAL A 382 -10.67 -1.37 11.17
CA VAL A 382 -12.03 -1.41 10.62
C VAL A 382 -12.75 -2.62 11.21
N ASN A 383 -13.87 -2.40 11.89
CA ASN A 383 -14.65 -3.44 12.58
C ASN A 383 -13.81 -4.27 13.58
N ASP A 384 -12.95 -3.61 14.37
CA ASP A 384 -12.04 -4.25 15.33
C ASP A 384 -11.06 -5.24 14.65
N THR A 385 -10.71 -4.95 13.39
CA THR A 385 -9.79 -5.75 12.57
C THR A 385 -8.76 -4.92 11.81
N PHE A 386 -7.57 -5.48 11.65
CA PHE A 386 -6.49 -5.01 10.78
C PHE A 386 -5.58 -6.19 10.42
N ILE A 387 -4.71 -5.99 9.44
CA ILE A 387 -3.79 -7.00 8.94
C ILE A 387 -2.38 -6.57 9.31
N VAL A 388 -1.56 -7.49 9.78
CA VAL A 388 -0.12 -7.30 9.88
C VAL A 388 0.57 -8.17 8.86
N GLU A 389 1.59 -7.63 8.20
CA GLU A 389 2.36 -8.37 7.19
C GLU A 389 3.85 -8.19 7.44
N ALA A 390 4.63 -9.23 7.14
CA ALA A 390 6.07 -9.16 7.02
C ALA A 390 6.46 -9.73 5.66
N GLN A 391 7.13 -8.93 4.84
CA GLN A 391 7.83 -9.42 3.65
C GLN A 391 9.29 -9.59 4.02
N VAL A 392 9.85 -10.77 3.77
CA VAL A 392 11.19 -11.13 4.25
C VAL A 392 11.98 -11.74 3.11
N ASP A 393 13.14 -11.14 2.86
CA ASP A 393 14.14 -11.64 1.95
C ASP A 393 15.29 -12.23 2.74
N ILE A 394 15.53 -13.53 2.55
CA ILE A 394 16.72 -14.18 3.06
C ILE A 394 17.86 -13.85 2.10
N ILE A 395 18.77 -13.01 2.57
CA ILE A 395 19.96 -12.57 1.85
C ILE A 395 20.99 -13.69 1.88
N LYS A 396 21.29 -14.19 3.08
CA LYS A 396 22.30 -15.21 3.31
C LYS A 396 21.90 -16.08 4.48
N MET A 397 22.19 -17.38 4.37
CA MET A 397 22.10 -18.31 5.48
C MET A 397 23.47 -18.98 5.65
N THR A 398 23.94 -19.05 6.88
CA THR A 398 25.16 -19.79 7.24
C THR A 398 24.78 -20.84 8.28
N GLY A 399 25.22 -22.10 8.11
CA GLY A 399 25.00 -23.15 9.11
C GLY A 399 23.58 -23.76 9.15
N ILE A 400 22.68 -23.39 8.21
CA ILE A 400 21.32 -23.94 8.10
C ILE A 400 21.26 -24.81 6.84
N GLU A 401 21.17 -26.14 7.02
CA GLU A 401 21.12 -27.10 5.92
C GLU A 401 19.72 -27.13 5.27
N ASP A 402 19.70 -27.11 3.94
CA ASP A 402 18.51 -27.30 3.11
C ASP A 402 18.35 -28.83 2.91
N GLU A 403 17.35 -29.46 3.53
CA GLU A 403 17.15 -30.93 3.46
C GLU A 403 17.04 -31.45 2.01
N THR A 404 16.69 -30.56 1.07
CA THR A 404 16.65 -30.84 -0.37
C THR A 404 18.01 -31.17 -1.00
N MET A 405 19.14 -30.89 -0.32
CA MET A 405 20.49 -31.30 -0.75
C MET A 405 20.89 -32.70 -0.25
N ILE A 406 20.28 -33.19 0.83
CA ILE A 406 20.62 -34.48 1.45
C ILE A 406 20.12 -35.65 0.59
N GLU A 407 19.00 -35.49 -0.14
CA GLU A 407 18.52 -36.49 -1.11
C GLU A 407 19.34 -36.56 -2.41
N LYS A 408 20.08 -35.50 -2.77
CA LYS A 408 20.94 -35.50 -3.95
C LYS A 408 22.34 -36.08 -3.68
N LEU A 409 22.84 -35.95 -2.46
CA LEU A 409 24.13 -36.53 -2.05
C LEU A 409 24.02 -38.01 -1.64
N SER A 410 22.88 -38.44 -1.10
CA SER A 410 22.63 -39.85 -0.75
C SER A 410 22.42 -40.78 -1.95
N LYS A 411 22.22 -40.23 -3.16
CA LYS A 411 22.17 -40.99 -4.43
C LYS A 411 23.52 -41.12 -5.14
N ILE A 412 24.59 -40.57 -4.58
CA ILE A 412 25.96 -40.74 -5.05
C ILE A 412 26.66 -41.70 -4.07
N VAL A 413 26.29 -42.98 -4.13
CA VAL A 413 27.07 -44.07 -3.55
C VAL A 413 27.63 -44.89 -4.70
N ILE A 414 28.94 -45.04 -4.64
CA ILE A 414 29.86 -45.61 -5.63
C ILE A 414 29.63 -47.12 -5.78
N HIS A 415 29.56 -47.59 -7.02
CA HIS A 415 30.07 -48.90 -7.42
C HIS A 415 31.16 -48.72 -8.46
#